data_AF-A0A836ZSS2-F1
#
_entry.id   AF-A0A836ZSS2-F1
#
_cell.length_a   1.000
_cell.length_b   1.000
_cell.length_c   1.000
_cell.angle_alpha   90.00
_cell.angle_beta   90.00
_cell.angle_gamma   90.00
#
_symmetry.space_group_name_H-M   'P 1'
#
loop_
_entity.id
_entity.type
_entity.pdbx_description
1 polymer ?
#
loop_
_entity_poly.entity_id
_entity_poly.type
_entity_poly.pdbx_seq_one_letter_code
_entity_poly.pdbx_strand_id
1 'polypeptide(L)'
;MSTPRIVVGVSGGVDSSVAAWKLAQQGEQIAGLFMQNWADDGSGDCRAEDDRRDAVAVCGVLGIPFHFRDFSGEYWSGVFEHFLAEYAAGRTPNPDVLCNREVKFKHFLDAAQALGAERIATGHYAQVAHRGGRWRLLRGADRGKDQSYFLHQLGQTQLAATLFPIGDLEKSTLRRTAQDAG
;
A
#
# COMPACT_ATOMS: atom_id res chain seq x y z
N MET A 1 -21.79 -10.39 -4.73
CA MET A 1 -20.33 -10.44 -4.96
C MET A 1 -19.70 -11.05 -3.72
N SER A 2 -18.69 -11.93 -3.86
CA SER A 2 -18.01 -12.54 -2.70
C SER A 2 -17.28 -11.47 -1.89
N THR A 3 -17.34 -11.56 -0.56
CA THR A 3 -16.56 -10.69 0.34
C THR A 3 -15.06 -10.88 0.08
N PRO A 4 -14.28 -9.82 -0.17
CA PRO A 4 -12.85 -9.96 -0.43
C PRO A 4 -12.13 -10.44 0.84
N ARG A 5 -11.24 -11.41 0.71
CA ARG A 5 -10.37 -11.85 1.82
C ARG A 5 -9.14 -10.96 1.95
N ILE A 6 -8.69 -10.35 0.85
CA ILE A 6 -7.54 -9.44 0.80
C ILE A 6 -7.94 -8.14 0.12
N VAL A 7 -7.61 -6.99 0.72
CA VAL A 7 -7.71 -5.70 0.04
C VAL A 7 -6.33 -5.21 -0.36
N VAL A 8 -6.15 -4.89 -1.63
CA VAL A 8 -4.88 -4.39 -2.18
C VAL A 8 -4.94 -2.88 -2.26
N GLY A 9 -3.97 -2.19 -1.66
CA GLY A 9 -3.81 -0.75 -1.86
C GLY A 9 -3.34 -0.48 -3.29
N VAL A 10 -4.22 0.03 -4.14
CA VAL A 10 -3.95 0.34 -5.55
C VAL A 10 -3.79 1.85 -5.72
N SER A 11 -2.59 2.30 -6.09
CA SER A 11 -2.25 3.73 -6.12
C SER A 11 -2.16 4.32 -7.53
N GLY A 12 -2.55 3.56 -8.56
CA GLY A 12 -2.27 3.88 -9.98
C GLY A 12 -0.86 3.50 -10.44
N GLY A 13 0.05 3.22 -9.49
CA GLY A 13 1.43 2.84 -9.79
C GLY A 13 1.61 1.36 -10.12
N VAL A 14 2.53 1.07 -11.05
CA VAL A 14 2.86 -0.29 -11.55
C VAL A 14 3.13 -1.32 -10.44
N ASP A 15 3.72 -0.91 -9.31
CA ASP A 15 4.03 -1.84 -8.22
C ASP A 15 2.77 -2.39 -7.55
N SER A 16 1.78 -1.52 -7.32
CA SER A 16 0.48 -1.92 -6.78
C SER A 16 -0.33 -2.73 -7.78
N SER A 17 -0.23 -2.40 -9.08
CA SER A 17 -0.90 -3.14 -10.15
C SER A 17 -0.40 -4.57 -10.26
N VAL A 18 0.93 -4.77 -10.26
CA VAL A 18 1.52 -6.12 -10.29
C VAL A 18 1.27 -6.88 -8.99
N ALA A 19 1.23 -6.19 -7.84
CA ALA A 19 0.83 -6.83 -6.58
C ALA A 19 -0.60 -7.38 -6.64
N ALA A 20 -1.56 -6.59 -7.15
CA ALA A 20 -2.93 -7.03 -7.35
C ALA A 20 -3.03 -8.17 -8.38
N TRP A 21 -2.36 -8.03 -9.52
CA TRP A 21 -2.30 -9.05 -10.56
C TRP A 21 -1.77 -10.38 -10.03
N LYS A 22 -0.66 -10.38 -9.28
CA LYS A 22 -0.06 -11.61 -8.74
C LYS A 22 -1.01 -12.34 -7.80
N LEU A 23 -1.75 -11.62 -6.96
CA LEU A 23 -2.78 -12.21 -6.09
C LEU A 23 -3.97 -12.74 -6.89
N ALA A 24 -4.43 -11.99 -7.91
CA ALA A 24 -5.51 -12.45 -8.80
C ALA A 24 -5.13 -13.75 -9.53
N GLN A 25 -3.90 -13.84 -10.05
CA GLN A 25 -3.38 -15.04 -10.71
C GLN A 25 -3.24 -16.24 -9.77
N GLN A 26 -3.12 -16.00 -8.45
CA GLN A 26 -3.13 -17.05 -7.43
C GLN A 26 -4.55 -17.53 -7.07
N GLY A 27 -5.59 -16.93 -7.66
CA GLY A 27 -7.00 -17.24 -7.38
C GLY A 27 -7.48 -16.68 -6.05
N GLU A 28 -6.78 -15.70 -5.47
CA GLU A 28 -7.17 -15.07 -4.22
C GLU A 28 -8.42 -14.18 -4.41
N GLN A 29 -9.30 -14.17 -3.41
CA GLN A 29 -10.46 -13.28 -3.41
C GLN A 29 -10.05 -11.88 -2.99
N ILE A 30 -9.82 -11.00 -3.96
CA ILE A 30 -9.27 -9.67 -3.71
C ILE A 30 -10.21 -8.54 -4.14
N ALA A 31 -10.01 -7.37 -3.54
CA ALA A 31 -10.53 -6.09 -4.01
C ALA A 31 -9.42 -5.02 -3.99
N GLY A 32 -9.50 -4.02 -4.85
CA GLY A 32 -8.63 -2.85 -4.84
C GLY A 32 -9.21 -1.74 -3.96
N LEU A 33 -8.35 -1.01 -3.24
CA LEU A 33 -8.70 0.22 -2.55
C LEU A 33 -7.71 1.34 -2.90
N PHE A 34 -8.21 2.43 -3.46
CA PHE A 34 -7.46 3.66 -3.67
C PHE A 34 -7.61 4.59 -2.45
N MET A 35 -6.49 5.13 -2.00
CA MET A 35 -6.40 6.00 -0.83
C MET A 35 -6.06 7.42 -1.27
N GLN A 36 -6.97 8.37 -1.04
CA GLN A 36 -6.65 9.79 -1.14
C GLN A 36 -6.17 10.30 0.21
N ASN A 37 -4.86 10.55 0.34
CA ASN A 37 -4.26 10.98 1.62
C ASN A 37 -4.00 12.49 1.68
N TRP A 38 -4.33 13.21 0.61
CA TRP A 38 -4.13 14.65 0.54
C TRP A 38 -5.30 15.28 -0.21
N ALA A 39 -5.88 16.31 0.40
CA ALA A 39 -6.89 17.13 -0.25
C ALA A 39 -6.18 18.17 -1.11
N ASP A 40 -6.56 18.27 -2.38
CA ASP A 40 -6.07 19.32 -3.26
C ASP A 40 -6.58 20.67 -2.77
N ASP A 41 -5.68 21.62 -2.56
CA ASP A 41 -5.98 23.01 -2.20
C ASP A 41 -6.06 23.93 -3.44
N GLY A 42 -5.99 23.35 -4.65
CA GLY A 42 -6.07 24.05 -5.92
C GLY A 42 -4.79 24.78 -6.31
N SER A 43 -3.68 24.55 -5.59
CA SER A 43 -2.42 25.27 -5.79
C SER A 43 -1.41 24.54 -6.71
N GLY A 44 -1.76 23.39 -7.30
CA GLY A 44 -0.86 22.64 -8.17
C GLY A 44 -1.53 21.68 -9.17
N ASP A 45 -0.72 21.07 -10.05
CA ASP A 45 -1.16 20.02 -10.98
C ASP A 45 -1.51 18.74 -10.18
N CYS A 46 -2.80 18.59 -9.86
CA CYS A 46 -3.31 17.46 -9.12
C CYS A 46 -3.35 16.19 -9.98
N ARG A 47 -2.39 15.27 -9.74
CA ARG A 47 -2.34 13.95 -10.39
C ARG A 47 -3.23 12.90 -9.72
N ALA A 48 -3.83 13.21 -8.58
CA ALA A 48 -4.59 12.21 -7.81
C ALA A 48 -5.78 11.63 -8.60
N GLU A 49 -6.41 12.44 -9.44
CA GLU A 49 -7.50 12.00 -10.31
C GLU A 49 -6.99 11.06 -11.43
N ASP A 50 -5.82 11.34 -12.00
CA ASP A 50 -5.21 10.46 -13.01
C ASP A 50 -4.75 9.14 -12.39
N ASP A 51 -4.09 9.18 -11.23
CA ASP A 51 -3.70 7.98 -10.47
C ASP A 51 -4.92 7.13 -10.10
N ARG A 52 -6.05 7.78 -9.76
CA ARG A 52 -7.33 7.10 -9.47
C ARG A 52 -7.91 6.45 -10.72
N ARG A 53 -7.84 7.11 -11.88
CA ARG A 53 -8.27 6.52 -13.16
C ARG A 53 -7.45 5.30 -13.52
N ASP A 54 -6.13 5.37 -13.35
CA ASP A 54 -5.24 4.22 -13.58
C ASP A 54 -5.55 3.07 -12.61
N ALA A 55 -5.81 3.37 -11.33
CA ALA A 55 -6.21 2.34 -10.36
C ALA A 55 -7.55 1.67 -10.71
N VAL A 56 -8.53 2.44 -11.19
CA VAL A 56 -9.82 1.92 -11.68
C VAL A 56 -9.60 1.05 -12.92
N ALA A 57 -8.77 1.49 -13.87
CA ALA A 57 -8.48 0.75 -15.09
C ALA A 57 -7.83 -0.60 -14.77
N VAL A 58 -6.83 -0.62 -13.89
CA VAL A 58 -6.18 -1.85 -13.42
C VAL A 58 -7.18 -2.80 -12.77
N CYS A 59 -8.05 -2.31 -11.87
CA CYS A 59 -9.05 -3.15 -11.25
C CYS A 59 -10.07 -3.69 -12.27
N GLY A 60 -10.41 -2.90 -13.29
CA GLY A 60 -11.26 -3.30 -14.40
C GLY A 60 -10.64 -4.43 -15.24
N VAL A 61 -9.36 -4.31 -15.61
CA VAL A 61 -8.61 -5.35 -16.34
C VAL A 61 -8.56 -6.65 -15.53
N LEU A 62 -8.33 -6.56 -14.22
CA LEU A 62 -8.28 -7.72 -13.33
C LEU A 62 -9.67 -8.29 -12.99
N GLY A 63 -10.76 -7.59 -13.31
CA GLY A 63 -12.12 -7.99 -12.96
C GLY A 63 -12.40 -8.00 -11.46
N ILE A 64 -11.73 -7.13 -10.67
CA ILE A 64 -11.85 -7.08 -9.20
C ILE A 64 -12.64 -5.85 -8.74
N PRO A 65 -13.35 -5.91 -7.60
CA PRO A 65 -14.03 -4.74 -7.04
C PRO A 65 -13.05 -3.60 -6.72
N PHE A 66 -13.48 -2.36 -6.95
CA PHE A 66 -12.73 -1.15 -6.64
C PHE A 66 -13.42 -0.37 -5.53
N HIS A 67 -12.63 0.07 -4.55
CA HIS A 67 -13.06 0.93 -3.46
C HIS A 67 -12.23 2.21 -3.41
N PHE A 68 -12.82 3.26 -2.88
CA PHE A 68 -12.17 4.53 -2.63
C PHE A 68 -12.37 4.95 -1.18
N ARG A 69 -11.31 5.46 -0.56
CA ARG A 69 -11.33 6.09 0.76
C ARG A 69 -10.49 7.36 0.75
N ASP A 70 -11.05 8.40 1.34
CA ASP A 70 -10.33 9.62 1.68
C ASP A 70 -9.81 9.46 3.10
N PHE A 71 -8.50 9.59 3.26
CA PHE A 71 -7.76 9.59 4.52
C PHE A 71 -6.99 10.91 4.71
N SER A 72 -7.36 11.99 4.01
CA SER A 72 -6.67 13.28 4.09
C SER A 72 -6.68 13.87 5.49
N GLY A 73 -7.77 13.72 6.25
CA GLY A 73 -7.86 14.16 7.64
C GLY A 73 -6.94 13.35 8.58
N GLU A 74 -6.92 12.03 8.41
CA GLU A 74 -6.04 11.12 9.15
C GLU A 74 -4.57 11.35 8.82
N TYR A 75 -4.24 11.62 7.56
CA TYR A 75 -2.90 11.98 7.16
C TYR A 75 -2.48 13.33 7.75
N TRP A 76 -3.36 14.34 7.71
CA TRP A 76 -3.06 15.65 8.27
C TRP A 76 -2.71 15.55 9.76
N SER A 77 -3.60 14.97 10.55
CA SER A 77 -3.44 14.83 12.00
C SER A 77 -2.35 13.84 12.40
N GLY A 78 -2.25 12.69 11.73
CA GLY A 78 -1.34 11.61 12.09
C GLY A 78 0.09 11.75 11.55
N VAL A 79 0.28 12.55 10.50
CA VAL A 79 1.57 12.65 9.78
C VAL A 79 2.01 14.10 9.63
N PHE A 80 1.15 14.94 9.04
CA PHE A 80 1.58 16.27 8.59
C PHE A 80 1.80 17.26 9.75
N GLU A 81 0.94 17.25 10.76
CA GLU A 81 1.12 18.09 11.96
C GLU A 81 2.45 17.78 12.67
N HIS A 82 2.80 16.50 12.80
CA HIS A 82 4.09 16.08 13.35
C HIS A 82 5.25 16.54 12.48
N PHE A 83 5.14 16.38 11.15
CA PHE A 83 6.14 16.84 10.21
C PHE A 83 6.44 18.35 10.40
N LEU A 84 5.41 19.19 10.50
CA LEU A 84 5.57 20.63 10.73
C LEU A 84 6.23 20.93 12.09
N ALA A 85 5.81 20.25 13.15
CA ALA A 85 6.37 20.43 14.49
C ALA A 85 7.87 20.07 14.57
N GLU A 86 8.28 18.99 13.89
CA GLU A 86 9.69 18.57 13.83
C GLU A 86 10.56 19.59 13.07
N TYR A 87 10.06 20.11 11.95
CA TYR A 87 10.74 21.20 11.21
C TYR A 87 10.85 22.48 12.04
N ALA A 88 9.77 22.87 12.73
CA ALA A 88 9.79 24.04 13.61
C ALA A 88 10.82 23.90 14.75
N ALA A 89 11.14 22.67 15.14
CA ALA A 89 12.15 22.37 16.14
C ALA A 89 13.55 22.07 15.55
N GLY A 90 13.79 22.38 14.27
CA GLY A 90 15.09 22.25 13.60
C GLY A 90 15.51 20.82 13.30
N ARG A 91 14.58 19.86 13.31
CA ARG A 91 14.84 18.46 12.97
C ARG A 91 14.40 18.15 11.54
N THR A 92 14.90 17.03 11.01
CA THR A 92 14.52 16.52 9.68
C THR A 92 13.66 15.26 9.85
N PRO A 93 12.32 15.39 9.87
CA PRO A 93 11.41 14.25 10.01
C PRO A 93 11.36 13.40 8.73
N ASN A 94 10.93 12.14 8.87
CA ASN A 94 10.59 11.27 7.75
C ASN A 94 9.08 11.00 7.73
N PRO A 95 8.29 11.72 6.90
CA PRO A 95 6.84 11.57 6.88
C PRO A 95 6.39 10.22 6.31
N ASP A 96 7.19 9.57 5.45
CA ASP A 96 6.85 8.28 4.84
C ASP A 96 6.79 7.14 5.87
N VAL A 97 7.70 7.16 6.85
CA VAL A 97 7.68 6.20 7.97
C VAL A 97 6.36 6.32 8.75
N LEU A 98 5.91 7.55 9.01
CA LEU A 98 4.66 7.81 9.72
C LEU A 98 3.43 7.53 8.88
N CYS A 99 3.45 7.88 7.59
CA CYS A 99 2.39 7.54 6.64
C CYS A 99 2.15 6.02 6.59
N ASN A 100 3.22 5.23 6.59
CA ASN A 100 3.08 3.78 6.72
C ASN A 100 2.43 3.40 8.05
N ARG A 101 2.97 3.85 9.18
CA ARG A 101 2.45 3.47 10.50
C ARG A 101 0.99 3.87 10.72
N GLU A 102 0.64 5.13 10.43
CA GLU A 102 -0.66 5.71 10.78
C GLU A 102 -1.70 5.50 9.69
N VAL A 103 -1.33 5.63 8.41
CA VAL A 103 -2.31 5.57 7.32
C VAL A 103 -2.36 4.17 6.72
N LYS A 104 -1.26 3.71 6.10
CA LYS A 104 -1.27 2.49 5.28
C LYS A 104 -1.40 1.20 6.08
N PHE A 105 -0.97 1.15 7.34
CA PHE A 105 -1.01 -0.08 8.14
C PHE A 105 -1.89 0.03 9.39
N LYS A 106 -2.67 1.10 9.49
CA LYS A 106 -3.69 1.29 10.53
C LYS A 106 -5.02 1.68 9.88
N HIS A 107 -5.20 2.91 9.40
CA HIS A 107 -6.48 3.32 8.81
C HIS A 107 -6.88 2.51 7.56
N PHE A 108 -5.92 2.16 6.69
CA PHE A 108 -6.19 1.26 5.57
C PHE A 108 -6.56 -0.16 6.03
N LEU A 109 -5.86 -0.69 7.04
CA LEU A 109 -6.17 -2.01 7.60
C LEU A 109 -7.58 -2.04 8.21
N ASP A 110 -7.94 -1.02 8.98
CA ASP A 110 -9.27 -0.87 9.58
C ASP A 110 -10.36 -0.79 8.50
N ALA A 111 -10.11 -0.02 7.43
CA ALA A 111 -11.03 0.08 6.30
C ALA A 111 -11.18 -1.25 5.55
N ALA A 112 -10.10 -2.01 5.39
CA ALA A 112 -10.15 -3.33 4.78
C ALA A 112 -10.94 -4.32 5.64
N GLN A 113 -10.75 -4.29 6.95
CA GLN A 113 -11.52 -5.12 7.90
C GLN A 113 -13.02 -4.77 7.88
N ALA A 114 -13.36 -3.48 7.76
CA ALA A 114 -14.74 -3.05 7.61
C ALA A 114 -15.41 -3.55 6.31
N LEU A 115 -14.61 -3.87 5.28
CA LEU A 115 -15.06 -4.54 4.05
C LEU A 115 -15.11 -6.07 4.18
N GLY A 116 -14.74 -6.62 5.34
CA GLY A 116 -14.72 -8.06 5.64
C GLY A 116 -13.42 -8.77 5.28
N ALA A 117 -12.36 -8.03 4.95
CA ALA A 117 -11.08 -8.63 4.61
C ALA A 117 -10.27 -9.07 5.84
N GLU A 118 -9.57 -10.19 5.69
CA GLU A 118 -8.68 -10.74 6.72
C GLU A 118 -7.30 -10.07 6.68
N ARG A 119 -6.89 -9.60 5.50
CA ARG A 119 -5.54 -9.09 5.23
C ARG A 119 -5.57 -7.91 4.26
N ILE A 120 -4.50 -7.12 4.29
CA ILE A 120 -4.18 -6.13 3.28
C ILE A 120 -2.95 -6.55 2.47
N ALA A 121 -2.84 -6.05 1.25
CA ALA A 121 -1.64 -6.16 0.44
C ALA A 121 -1.21 -4.79 -0.09
N THR A 122 0.09 -4.61 -0.25
CA THR A 122 0.66 -3.37 -0.81
C THR A 122 1.77 -3.70 -1.80
N GLY A 123 2.04 -2.76 -2.72
CA GLY A 123 3.17 -2.83 -3.65
C GLY A 123 4.51 -2.43 -3.02
N HIS A 124 4.77 -2.77 -1.75
CA HIS A 124 6.07 -2.52 -1.14
C HIS A 124 7.06 -3.65 -1.44
N TYR A 125 8.32 -3.28 -1.72
CA TYR A 125 9.45 -4.20 -1.84
C TYR A 125 9.98 -4.57 -0.45
N ALA A 126 9.21 -5.39 0.26
CA ALA A 126 9.58 -5.97 1.54
C ALA A 126 8.99 -7.39 1.61
N GLN A 127 9.37 -8.19 2.59
CA GLN A 127 8.77 -9.51 2.78
C GLN A 127 8.35 -9.70 4.24
N VAL A 128 7.37 -10.58 4.45
CA VAL A 128 6.91 -10.98 5.77
C VAL A 128 7.09 -12.49 5.90
N ALA A 129 7.63 -12.94 7.04
CA ALA A 129 7.76 -14.36 7.34
C ALA A 129 7.34 -14.64 8.78
N HIS A 130 6.63 -15.75 8.99
CA HIS A 130 6.32 -16.27 10.31
C HIS A 130 7.37 -17.33 10.71
N ARG A 131 8.20 -17.04 11.72
CA ARG A 131 9.28 -17.95 12.17
C ARG A 131 9.43 -17.95 13.69
N GLY A 132 9.23 -19.12 14.30
CA GLY A 132 9.32 -19.30 15.75
C GLY A 132 8.22 -18.54 16.49
N GLY A 133 6.97 -18.64 16.01
CA GLY A 133 5.80 -18.01 16.63
C GLY A 133 5.74 -16.48 16.53
N ARG A 134 6.57 -15.87 15.67
CA ARG A 134 6.59 -14.40 15.46
C ARG A 134 6.66 -14.05 13.99
N TRP A 135 5.97 -12.97 13.64
CA TRP A 135 6.06 -12.32 12.34
C TRP A 135 7.31 -11.46 12.27
N ARG A 136 8.02 -11.55 11.16
CA ARG A 136 9.27 -10.84 10.89
C ARG A 136 9.13 -10.05 9.60
N LEU A 137 9.44 -8.77 9.68
CA LEU A 137 9.71 -7.95 8.51
C LEU A 137 11.09 -8.32 7.97
N LEU A 138 11.16 -8.68 6.69
CA LEU A 138 12.38 -8.98 5.97
C LEU A 138 12.55 -7.98 4.83
N ARG A 139 13.80 -7.81 4.41
CA ARG A 139 14.14 -6.99 3.25
C ARG A 139 13.55 -7.59 1.96
N GLY A 140 13.25 -6.72 0.99
CA GLY A 140 12.98 -7.12 -0.38
C GLY A 140 14.16 -7.88 -1.01
N ALA A 141 13.86 -8.71 -2.03
CA ALA A 141 14.87 -9.41 -2.81
C ALA A 141 15.75 -8.43 -3.58
N ASP A 142 15.12 -7.45 -4.24
CA ASP A 142 15.81 -6.30 -4.87
C ASP A 142 16.41 -5.40 -3.79
N ARG A 143 17.73 -5.46 -3.61
CA ARG A 143 18.43 -4.62 -2.62
C ARG A 143 18.38 -3.13 -2.95
N GLY A 144 18.27 -2.78 -4.23
CA GLY A 144 18.20 -1.39 -4.68
C GLY A 144 16.81 -0.78 -4.53
N LYS A 145 15.79 -1.61 -4.29
CA LYS A 145 14.41 -1.19 -4.06
C LYS A 145 13.83 -1.57 -2.73
N ASP A 146 14.58 -2.26 -1.87
CA ASP A 146 14.13 -2.65 -0.52
C ASP A 146 13.52 -1.46 0.23
N GLN A 147 12.27 -1.63 0.65
CA GLN A 147 11.48 -0.63 1.37
C GLN A 147 11.29 -0.99 2.84
N SER A 148 11.94 -2.05 3.35
CA SER A 148 11.84 -2.45 4.76
C SER A 148 12.21 -1.33 5.73
N TYR A 149 13.07 -0.39 5.33
CA TYR A 149 13.39 0.81 6.10
C TYR A 149 12.14 1.62 6.46
N PHE A 150 11.24 1.89 5.50
CA PHE A 150 10.04 2.70 5.73
C PHE A 150 8.96 1.97 6.54
N LEU A 151 9.13 0.66 6.74
CA LEU A 151 8.17 -0.23 7.39
C LEU A 151 8.65 -0.65 8.79
N HIS A 152 9.74 -0.06 9.28
CA HIS A 152 10.38 -0.51 10.52
C HIS A 152 9.52 -0.33 11.78
N GLN A 153 8.45 0.46 11.72
CA GLN A 153 7.52 0.70 12.83
C GLN A 153 6.31 -0.25 12.85
N LEU A 154 6.25 -1.24 11.95
CA LEU A 154 5.15 -2.21 11.95
C LEU A 154 5.27 -3.23 13.09
N GLY A 155 4.17 -3.40 13.84
CA GLY A 155 4.04 -4.36 14.92
C GLY A 155 3.57 -5.74 14.46
N GLN A 156 3.44 -6.68 15.41
CA GLN A 156 3.03 -8.07 15.11
C GLN A 156 1.63 -8.14 14.48
N THR A 157 0.68 -7.34 14.95
CA THR A 157 -0.69 -7.30 14.41
C THR A 157 -0.69 -6.84 12.96
N GLN A 158 0.02 -5.74 12.64
CA GLN A 158 0.11 -5.24 11.27
C GLN A 158 0.81 -6.24 10.35
N LEU A 159 1.94 -6.81 10.80
CA LEU A 159 2.69 -7.79 9.99
C LEU A 159 1.87 -9.06 9.74
N ALA A 160 1.09 -9.53 10.72
CA ALA A 160 0.23 -10.71 10.57
C ALA A 160 -0.88 -10.52 9.52
N ALA A 161 -1.39 -9.29 9.40
CA ALA A 161 -2.45 -8.93 8.49
C ALA A 161 -1.96 -8.39 7.14
N THR A 162 -0.66 -8.43 6.85
CA THR A 162 -0.07 -7.78 5.66
C THR A 162 0.60 -8.77 4.72
N LEU A 163 0.36 -8.59 3.42
CA LEU A 163 1.07 -9.25 2.34
C LEU A 163 1.90 -8.24 1.53
N PHE A 164 3.08 -8.68 1.09
CA PHE A 164 3.93 -7.95 0.14
C PHE A 164 4.17 -8.84 -1.09
N PRO A 165 3.21 -8.90 -2.03
CA PRO A 165 3.25 -9.89 -3.11
C PRO A 165 4.47 -9.75 -4.02
N ILE A 166 5.06 -8.56 -4.10
CA ILE A 166 6.19 -8.25 -4.99
C ILE A 166 7.56 -8.29 -4.30
N GLY A 167 7.60 -8.63 -3.01
CA GLY A 167 8.82 -8.57 -2.19
C GLY A 167 9.94 -9.51 -2.63
N ASP A 168 9.61 -10.53 -3.42
CA ASP A 168 10.51 -11.51 -4.03
C ASP A 168 10.98 -11.13 -5.44
N LEU A 169 10.48 -10.03 -6.00
CA LEU A 169 10.77 -9.61 -7.37
C LEU A 169 11.86 -8.53 -7.43
N GLU A 170 12.70 -8.64 -8.46
CA GLU A 170 13.50 -7.53 -8.97
C GLU A 170 12.60 -6.52 -9.69
N LYS A 171 12.85 -5.22 -9.54
CA LYS A 171 12.03 -4.18 -10.20
C LYS A 171 12.00 -4.31 -11.73
N SER A 172 13.10 -4.80 -12.31
CA SER A 172 13.17 -5.06 -13.76
C SER A 172 12.21 -6.19 -14.18
N THR A 173 12.13 -7.26 -13.40
CA THR A 173 11.19 -8.36 -13.61
C THR A 173 9.76 -7.88 -13.43
N LEU A 174 9.48 -7.10 -12.38
CA LEU A 174 8.15 -6.56 -12.15
C LEU A 174 7.65 -5.71 -13.33
N ARG A 175 8.51 -4.86 -13.90
CA ARG A 175 8.13 -4.05 -15.08
C ARG A 175 7.83 -4.91 -16.31
N ARG A 176 8.59 -5.99 -16.53
CA ARG A 176 8.30 -6.94 -17.62
C ARG A 176 6.96 -7.63 -17.39
N THR A 177 6.71 -8.11 -16.17
CA THR A 177 5.42 -8.71 -15.81
C THR A 177 4.25 -7.77 -16.07
N ALA A 178 4.38 -6.48 -15.73
CA ALA A 178 3.35 -5.50 -16.04
C ALA A 178 3.12 -5.37 -17.55
N GLN A 179 4.19 -5.24 -18.34
CA GLN A 179 4.10 -5.13 -19.80
C GLN A 179 3.48 -6.38 -20.45
N ASP A 180 3.81 -7.57 -19.96
CA ASP A 180 3.29 -8.84 -20.48
C ASP A 180 1.80 -9.06 -20.11
N ALA A 181 1.33 -8.44 -19.02
CA ALA A 181 -0.04 -8.54 -18.55
C ALA A 181 -1.02 -7.58 -19.27
N GLY A 182 -0.51 -6.62 -20.05
CA GLY A 182 -1.29 -5.57 -20.72
C GLY A 182 -1.61 -4.38 -19.81
#